data_AF-F4G2X5-F1
#
_entry.id   AF-F4G2X5-F1
#
_cell.length_a   1.000
_cell.length_b   1.000
_cell.length_c   1.000
_cell.angle_alpha   90.00
_cell.angle_beta   90.00
_cell.angle_gamma   90.00
#
_symmetry.space_group_name_H-M   'P 1'
#
loop_
_entity.id
_entity.type
_entity.pdbx_description
1 polymer ?
#
loop_
_entity_poly.entity_id
_entity_poly.type
_entity_poly.pdbx_seq_one_letter_code
_entity_poly.pdbx_strand_id
1 'polypeptide(L)'
;MIQHQVYPLAKEKVIIDKTLEVPIGGTTFYFDIPSNPMVYVSESNGIIYVNGSSYWETQLYMLRDLKDEFTYQVLELGKSIGKNIIKIRDVLLGTDSKRHVEKRKFYIKIDDIEIGFYYNLYLPDGSRNGIIEIAPYYKHES
;
A
#
# COMPACT_ATOMS: atom_id res chain seq x y z
N MET A 1 -15.59 43.40 0.02
CA MET A 1 -15.86 42.00 0.46
C MET A 1 -16.07 41.17 -0.79
N ILE A 2 -15.13 40.28 -1.13
CA ILE A 2 -15.26 39.39 -2.28
C ILE A 2 -15.70 38.02 -1.75
N GLN A 3 -16.96 37.65 -2.01
CA GLN A 3 -17.47 36.31 -1.75
C GLN A 3 -16.74 35.33 -2.65
N HIS A 4 -15.95 34.43 -2.06
CA HIS A 4 -15.42 33.28 -2.78
C HIS A 4 -16.56 32.26 -2.94
N GLN A 5 -16.98 32.03 -4.17
CA GLN A 5 -17.79 30.87 -4.53
C GLN A 5 -16.96 29.61 -4.25
N VAL A 6 -17.38 28.83 -3.25
CA VAL A 6 -16.89 27.48 -3.05
C VAL A 6 -17.63 26.60 -4.07
N TYR A 7 -17.00 26.32 -5.20
CA TYR A 7 -17.48 25.28 -6.09
C TYR A 7 -17.24 23.93 -5.40
N PRO A 8 -18.24 23.03 -5.31
CA PRO A 8 -17.97 21.66 -4.91
C PRO A 8 -17.09 21.03 -5.98
N LEU A 9 -15.86 20.64 -5.61
CA LEU A 9 -14.99 19.78 -6.42
C LEU A 9 -15.82 18.55 -6.80
N ALA A 10 -16.16 18.43 -8.08
CA ALA A 10 -16.75 17.22 -8.61
C ALA A 10 -15.83 16.05 -8.22
N LYS A 11 -16.38 15.03 -7.55
CA LYS A 11 -15.66 13.77 -7.33
C LYS A 11 -15.28 13.24 -8.72
N GLU A 12 -14.03 13.42 -9.13
CA GLU A 12 -13.52 12.79 -10.34
C GLU A 12 -13.80 11.30 -10.23
N LYS A 13 -14.45 10.74 -11.27
CA LYS A 13 -14.59 9.28 -11.37
C LYS A 13 -13.19 8.72 -11.54
N VAL A 14 -12.66 8.10 -10.50
CA VAL A 14 -11.39 7.39 -10.56
C VAL A 14 -11.55 6.24 -11.55
N ILE A 15 -10.82 6.29 -12.66
CA ILE A 15 -10.80 5.23 -13.67
C ILE A 15 -9.81 4.18 -13.17
N ILE A 16 -10.28 2.96 -12.94
CA ILE A 16 -9.42 1.81 -12.60
C ILE A 16 -8.80 1.26 -13.89
N ASP A 17 -7.48 1.15 -13.91
CA ASP A 17 -6.71 0.61 -15.04
C ASP A 17 -6.64 -0.91 -14.98
N LYS A 18 -6.38 -1.45 -13.79
CA LYS A 18 -6.30 -2.89 -13.54
C LYS A 18 -6.53 -3.24 -12.08
N THR A 19 -6.84 -4.51 -11.83
CA THR A 19 -6.89 -5.09 -10.49
C THR A 19 -5.75 -6.10 -10.34
N LEU A 20 -4.98 -6.02 -9.26
CA LEU A 20 -3.97 -7.02 -8.92
C LEU A 20 -4.56 -8.06 -7.97
N GLU A 21 -4.29 -9.34 -8.23
CA GLU A 21 -4.69 -10.45 -7.38
C GLU A 21 -3.47 -10.96 -6.63
N VAL A 22 -3.49 -10.89 -5.31
CA VAL A 22 -2.32 -11.18 -4.46
C VAL A 22 -2.70 -12.21 -3.40
N PRO A 23 -2.21 -13.46 -3.49
CA PRO A 23 -2.51 -14.48 -2.48
C PRO A 23 -1.71 -14.23 -1.20
N ILE A 24 -2.40 -14.11 -0.07
CA ILE A 24 -1.80 -13.90 1.26
C ILE A 24 -2.48 -14.84 2.27
N GLY A 25 -1.71 -15.78 2.83
CA GLY A 25 -2.21 -16.67 3.89
C GLY A 25 -3.38 -17.58 3.49
N GLY A 26 -3.49 -17.95 2.20
CA GLY A 26 -4.58 -18.78 1.68
C GLY A 26 -5.82 -18.01 1.22
N THR A 27 -5.82 -16.67 1.35
CA THR A 27 -6.86 -15.78 0.84
C THR A 27 -6.30 -14.92 -0.29
N THR A 28 -7.07 -14.71 -1.35
CA THR A 28 -6.71 -13.75 -2.42
C THR A 28 -7.18 -12.36 -2.04
N PHE A 29 -6.26 -11.40 -2.04
CA PHE A 29 -6.54 -9.97 -1.88
C PHE A 29 -6.54 -9.31 -3.25
N TYR A 30 -7.46 -8.36 -3.45
CA TYR A 30 -7.63 -7.63 -4.70
C TYR A 30 -7.20 -6.19 -4.50
N PHE A 31 -6.44 -5.63 -5.44
CA PHE A 31 -6.00 -4.24 -5.39
C PHE A 31 -6.38 -3.51 -6.66
N ASP A 32 -7.33 -2.59 -6.57
CA ASP A 32 -7.76 -1.76 -7.69
C ASP A 32 -6.76 -0.61 -7.91
N ILE A 33 -6.03 -0.69 -9.03
CA ILE A 33 -5.02 0.29 -9.39
C ILE A 33 -5.66 1.36 -10.29
N PRO A 34 -5.73 2.63 -9.83
CA PRO A 34 -6.24 3.70 -10.67
C PRO A 34 -5.27 4.00 -11.82
N SER A 35 -5.83 4.41 -12.95
CA SER A 35 -5.03 4.89 -14.08
C SER A 35 -4.26 6.13 -13.66
N ASN A 36 -2.93 6.06 -13.74
CA ASN A 36 -2.05 7.15 -13.37
C ASN A 36 -0.86 7.22 -14.35
N PRO A 37 -0.68 8.31 -15.10
CA PRO A 37 0.41 8.41 -16.08
C PRO A 37 1.80 8.52 -15.43
N MET A 38 1.87 8.77 -14.12
CA MET A 38 3.11 9.03 -13.39
C MET A 38 3.58 7.85 -12.54
N VAL A 39 2.71 6.86 -12.32
CA VAL A 39 2.97 5.69 -11.48
C VAL A 39 2.44 4.44 -12.15
N TYR A 40 3.32 3.45 -12.27
CA TYR A 40 3.02 2.10 -12.71
C TYR A 40 3.14 1.15 -11.52
N VAL A 41 2.06 0.40 -11.27
CA VAL A 41 2.06 -0.68 -10.27
C VAL A 41 2.16 -2.01 -11.01
N SER A 42 2.91 -2.97 -10.50
CA SER A 42 2.95 -4.34 -11.03
C SER A 42 3.08 -5.35 -9.90
N GLU A 43 2.82 -6.61 -10.20
CA GLU A 43 2.99 -7.73 -9.29
C GLU A 43 3.88 -8.77 -9.98
N SER A 44 4.82 -9.34 -9.22
CA SER A 44 5.64 -10.47 -9.67
C SER A 44 6.03 -11.34 -8.48
N ASN A 45 5.73 -12.64 -8.55
CA ASN A 45 6.05 -13.64 -7.52
C ASN A 45 5.53 -13.29 -6.10
N GLY A 46 4.34 -12.72 -6.02
CA GLY A 46 3.71 -12.24 -4.79
C GLY A 46 4.22 -10.90 -4.30
N ILE A 47 5.13 -10.23 -5.02
CA ILE A 47 5.68 -8.92 -4.63
C ILE A 47 5.07 -7.83 -5.50
N ILE A 48 4.51 -6.80 -4.86
CA ILE A 48 3.95 -5.63 -5.55
C ILE A 48 5.05 -4.58 -5.68
N TYR A 49 5.21 -4.04 -6.88
CA TYR A 49 6.13 -2.95 -7.18
C TYR A 49 5.35 -1.72 -7.59
N VAL A 50 5.58 -0.60 -6.88
CA VAL A 50 5.11 0.73 -7.29
C VAL A 50 6.32 1.49 -7.81
N ASN A 51 6.36 1.69 -9.12
CA ASN A 51 7.40 2.45 -9.79
C ASN A 51 6.80 3.73 -10.36
N GLY A 52 7.48 4.85 -10.19
CA GLY A 52 7.01 6.10 -10.77
C GLY A 52 8.13 6.87 -11.44
N SER A 53 7.79 8.07 -11.85
CA SER A 53 8.78 9.06 -12.29
C SER A 53 9.62 9.59 -11.11
N SER A 54 10.44 10.61 -11.36
CA SER A 54 11.22 11.32 -10.35
C SER A 54 10.38 12.01 -9.26
N TYR A 55 9.05 12.06 -9.39
CA TYR A 55 8.12 12.68 -8.44
C TYR A 55 7.63 11.70 -7.35
N TRP A 56 8.42 11.54 -6.28
CA TRP A 56 8.18 10.57 -5.19
C TRP A 56 6.77 10.56 -4.57
N GLU A 57 6.12 11.71 -4.53
CA GLU A 57 4.84 11.91 -3.86
C GLU A 57 3.73 11.02 -4.44
N THR A 58 3.70 10.82 -5.76
CA THR A 58 2.66 10.00 -6.39
C THR A 58 2.78 8.52 -6.02
N GLN A 59 4.01 8.00 -5.91
CA GLN A 59 4.24 6.63 -5.42
C GLN A 59 3.76 6.47 -3.97
N LEU A 60 3.98 7.50 -3.13
CA LEU A 60 3.51 7.47 -1.74
C LEU A 60 1.99 7.50 -1.63
N TYR A 61 1.29 8.24 -2.50
CA TYR A 61 -0.17 8.19 -2.58
C TYR A 61 -0.67 6.81 -3.00
N MET A 62 -0.06 6.21 -4.02
CA MET A 62 -0.40 4.85 -4.42
C MET A 62 -0.16 3.83 -3.29
N LEU A 63 0.95 3.94 -2.55
CA LEU A 63 1.19 3.09 -1.37
C LEU A 63 0.11 3.28 -0.30
N ARG A 64 -0.35 4.51 -0.08
CA ARG A 64 -1.43 4.79 0.86
C ARG A 64 -2.72 4.10 0.42
N ASP A 65 -3.10 4.24 -0.84
CA ASP A 65 -4.32 3.63 -1.39
C ASP A 65 -4.28 2.10 -1.24
N LEU A 66 -3.14 1.47 -1.59
CA LEU A 66 -2.93 0.03 -1.39
C LEU A 66 -3.06 -0.39 0.09
N LYS A 67 -2.52 0.41 1.02
CA LYS A 67 -2.65 0.12 2.45
C LYS A 67 -4.09 0.27 2.95
N ASP A 68 -4.81 1.27 2.46
CA ASP A 68 -6.19 1.53 2.85
C ASP A 68 -7.10 0.41 2.33
N GLU A 69 -6.92 -0.03 1.08
CA GLU A 69 -7.65 -1.15 0.47
C GLU A 69 -7.34 -2.49 1.14
N PHE A 70 -6.07 -2.77 1.43
CA PHE A 70 -5.69 -3.94 2.23
C PHE A 70 -6.33 -3.91 3.60
N THR A 71 -6.28 -2.76 4.28
CA THR A 71 -6.86 -2.61 5.62
C THR A 71 -8.35 -2.90 5.57
N TYR A 72 -9.07 -2.34 4.60
CA TYR A 72 -10.50 -2.61 4.41
C TYR A 72 -10.78 -4.12 4.24
N GLN A 73 -10.06 -4.79 3.35
CA GLN A 73 -10.25 -6.23 3.11
C GLN A 73 -9.94 -7.08 4.34
N VAL A 74 -8.87 -6.77 5.08
CA VAL A 74 -8.51 -7.48 6.31
C VAL A 74 -9.57 -7.27 7.40
N LEU A 75 -10.13 -6.06 7.51
CA LEU A 75 -11.21 -5.76 8.45
C LEU A 75 -12.48 -6.56 8.11
N GLU A 76 -12.87 -6.62 6.84
CA GLU A 76 -14.02 -7.41 6.38
C GLU A 76 -13.80 -8.92 6.59
N LEU A 77 -12.60 -9.41 6.28
CA LEU A 77 -12.22 -10.79 6.56
C LEU A 77 -12.35 -11.10 8.05
N GLY A 78 -11.76 -10.27 8.92
CA GLY A 78 -11.84 -10.43 10.38
C GLY A 78 -13.28 -10.53 10.88
N LYS A 79 -14.18 -9.64 10.41
CA LYS A 79 -15.61 -9.69 10.71
C LYS A 79 -16.25 -11.00 10.24
N SER A 80 -15.94 -11.45 9.03
CA SER A 80 -16.54 -12.65 8.44
C SER A 80 -16.18 -13.95 9.19
N ILE A 81 -14.98 -14.00 9.78
CA ILE A 81 -14.51 -15.15 10.57
C ILE A 81 -14.71 -14.97 12.08
N GLY A 82 -15.39 -13.90 12.51
CA GLY A 82 -15.68 -13.63 13.91
C GLY A 82 -14.46 -13.32 14.78
N LYS A 83 -13.34 -12.90 14.17
CA LYS A 83 -12.10 -12.55 14.88
C LYS A 83 -11.97 -11.05 15.11
N ASN A 84 -11.32 -10.66 16.20
CA ASN A 84 -11.21 -9.26 16.60
C ASN A 84 -9.89 -8.63 16.13
N ILE A 85 -9.99 -7.40 15.63
CA ILE A 85 -8.82 -6.60 15.29
C ILE A 85 -8.22 -6.01 16.56
N ILE A 86 -7.00 -6.42 16.87
CA ILE A 86 -6.30 -5.98 18.07
C ILE A 86 -5.53 -4.68 17.80
N LYS A 87 -4.89 -4.60 16.64
CA LYS A 87 -3.88 -3.56 16.40
C LYS A 87 -3.64 -3.35 14.92
N ILE A 88 -3.41 -2.10 14.53
CA ILE A 88 -2.87 -1.72 13.22
C ILE A 88 -1.60 -0.90 13.48
N ARG A 89 -0.49 -1.23 12.79
CA ARG A 89 0.78 -0.51 12.94
C ARG A 89 1.53 -0.39 11.63
N ASP A 90 2.30 0.68 11.56
CA ASP A 90 3.33 0.94 10.56
C ASP A 90 4.63 1.26 11.31
N VAL A 91 5.67 0.46 11.09
CA VAL A 91 6.90 0.47 11.87
C VAL A 91 8.10 0.64 10.95
N LEU A 92 8.98 1.59 11.27
CA LEU A 92 10.30 1.71 10.68
C LEU A 92 11.20 0.58 11.22
N LEU A 93 11.71 -0.26 10.33
CA LEU A 93 12.64 -1.35 10.67
C LEU A 93 14.09 -0.91 10.56
N GLY A 94 14.38 0.04 9.67
CA GLY A 94 15.72 0.61 9.52
C GLY A 94 15.89 1.42 8.26
N THR A 95 17.02 2.11 8.16
CA THR A 95 17.42 2.90 7.00
C THR A 95 18.82 2.48 6.55
N ASP A 96 19.07 2.55 5.24
CA ASP A 96 20.40 2.42 4.66
C ASP A 96 20.64 3.62 3.73
N SER A 97 21.42 4.56 4.24
CA SER A 97 21.75 5.80 3.54
C SER A 97 22.59 5.57 2.29
N LYS A 98 23.41 4.51 2.23
CA LYS A 98 24.24 4.24 1.03
C LYS A 98 23.41 3.77 -0.14
N ARG A 99 22.34 3.01 0.15
CA ARG A 99 21.40 2.51 -0.85
C ARG A 99 20.16 3.41 -1.01
N HIS A 100 20.11 4.53 -0.28
CA HIS A 100 18.95 5.42 -0.15
C HIS A 100 17.64 4.63 0.04
N VAL A 101 17.59 3.75 1.03
CA VAL A 101 16.43 2.89 1.28
C VAL A 101 15.93 2.97 2.72
N GLU A 102 14.60 3.01 2.86
CA GLU A 102 13.90 2.89 4.15
C GLU A 102 13.10 1.58 4.16
N LYS A 103 13.31 0.75 5.19
CA LYS A 103 12.65 -0.55 5.36
C LYS A 103 11.56 -0.44 6.41
N ARG A 104 10.35 -0.85 6.07
CA ARG A 104 9.17 -0.70 6.93
C ARG A 104 8.35 -1.97 7.01
N LYS A 105 7.54 -2.07 8.05
CA LYS A 105 6.56 -3.14 8.27
C LYS A 105 5.21 -2.52 8.56
N PHE A 106 4.24 -2.77 7.69
CA PHE A 106 2.84 -2.49 7.96
C PHE A 106 2.14 -3.79 8.35
N TYR A 107 1.32 -3.76 9.40
CA TYR A 107 0.63 -4.97 9.84
C TYR A 107 -0.65 -4.70 10.61
N ILE A 108 -1.55 -5.68 10.52
CA ILE A 108 -2.80 -5.76 11.26
C ILE A 108 -2.75 -7.06 12.07
N LYS A 109 -2.97 -6.94 13.38
CA LYS A 109 -3.07 -8.08 14.29
C LYS A 109 -4.55 -8.42 14.50
N ILE A 110 -4.90 -9.67 14.24
CA ILE A 110 -6.23 -10.26 14.40
C ILE A 110 -6.09 -11.47 15.33
N ASP A 111 -6.48 -11.36 16.59
CA ASP A 111 -6.25 -12.40 17.60
C ASP A 111 -4.79 -12.94 17.58
N ASP A 112 -4.63 -14.22 17.21
CA ASP A 112 -3.37 -14.95 17.08
C ASP A 112 -2.70 -14.79 15.69
N ILE A 113 -3.23 -13.93 14.82
CA ILE A 113 -2.74 -13.75 13.45
C ILE A 113 -2.13 -12.36 13.29
N GLU A 114 -0.99 -12.29 12.61
CA GLU A 114 -0.42 -11.06 12.07
C GLU A 114 -0.39 -11.16 10.54
N ILE A 115 -1.05 -10.22 9.87
CA ILE A 115 -1.08 -10.11 8.40
C ILE A 115 -0.67 -8.71 7.97
N GLY A 116 0.09 -8.58 6.90
CA GLY A 116 0.56 -7.28 6.45
C GLY A 116 1.61 -7.35 5.36
N PHE A 117 2.47 -6.33 5.30
CA PHE A 117 3.55 -6.24 4.32
C PHE A 117 4.85 -5.79 4.98
N TYR A 118 5.95 -6.38 4.53
CA TYR A 118 7.24 -5.70 4.55
C TYR A 118 7.34 -4.84 3.30
N TYR A 119 7.85 -3.62 3.41
CA TYR A 119 8.06 -2.81 2.24
C TYR A 119 9.32 -1.96 2.33
N ASN A 120 9.96 -1.80 1.17
CA ASN A 120 11.17 -1.02 1.00
C ASN A 120 10.83 0.22 0.17
N LEU A 121 11.19 1.39 0.69
CA LEU A 121 11.11 2.66 0.00
C LEU A 121 12.50 2.99 -0.54
N TYR A 122 12.74 2.69 -1.81
CA TYR A 122 13.95 3.12 -2.51
C TYR A 122 13.76 4.56 -2.95
N LEU A 123 14.32 5.48 -2.17
CA LEU A 123 14.16 6.91 -2.38
C LEU A 123 14.85 7.36 -3.68
N PRO A 124 14.27 8.32 -4.41
CA PRO A 124 14.94 8.93 -5.56
C PRO A 124 16.14 9.75 -5.10
N ASP A 125 17.20 9.76 -5.91
CA ASP A 125 18.46 10.45 -5.59
C ASP A 125 18.96 11.34 -6.75
N GLY A 126 18.08 11.64 -7.69
CA GLY A 126 18.38 12.40 -8.90
C GLY A 126 19.00 11.57 -10.03
N SER A 127 19.53 10.38 -9.74
CA SER A 127 20.04 9.43 -10.74
C SER A 127 19.06 8.29 -11.05
N ARG A 128 18.21 7.95 -10.07
CA ARG A 128 17.17 6.93 -10.19
C ARG A 128 15.81 7.46 -9.73
N ASN A 129 14.75 6.89 -10.29
CA ASN A 129 13.39 7.11 -9.83
C ASN A 129 13.15 6.41 -8.48
N GLY A 130 12.12 6.89 -7.76
CA GLY A 130 11.66 6.24 -6.55
C GLY A 130 10.91 4.93 -6.85
N ILE A 131 11.21 3.88 -6.09
CA ILE A 131 10.58 2.56 -6.22
C ILE A 131 10.10 2.11 -4.84
N ILE A 132 8.91 1.53 -4.78
CA ILE A 132 8.39 0.84 -3.61
C ILE A 132 8.25 -0.63 -3.93
N GLU A 133 8.85 -1.47 -3.09
CA GLU A 133 8.72 -2.93 -3.15
C GLU A 133 7.91 -3.37 -1.93
N ILE A 134 6.83 -4.12 -2.13
CA ILE A 134 5.89 -4.52 -1.08
C ILE A 134 5.77 -6.04 -1.12
N ALA A 135 6.22 -6.68 -0.05
CA ALA A 135 6.20 -8.13 0.17
C ALA A 135 5.15 -8.48 1.23
N PRO A 136 3.98 -9.00 0.82
CA PRO A 136 2.95 -9.46 1.73
C PRO A 136 3.39 -10.66 2.56
N TYR A 137 2.82 -10.80 3.75
CA TYR A 137 3.00 -11.97 4.59
C TYR A 137 1.78 -12.24 5.47
N TYR A 138 1.71 -13.48 5.94
CA TYR A 138 0.76 -13.97 6.90
C TYR A 138 1.50 -14.83 7.93
N LYS A 139 1.22 -14.63 9.22
CA LYS A 139 1.88 -15.34 10.30
C LYS A 139 0.89 -15.65 11.44
N HIS A 140 0.87 -16.89 11.90
CA HIS A 140 0.29 -17.22 13.22
C HIS A 140 1.32 -16.89 14.32
N GLU A 141 0.91 -16.09 15.29
CA GLU A 141 1.64 -15.88 16.53
C GLU A 141 1.34 -17.04 17.48
N SER A 142 2.36 -17.85 17.72
CA SER A 142 2.35 -18.98 18.67
C SER A 142 2.35 -18.50 20.12
#